data_AF-A0A973B9H0-F1
#
_entry.id   AF-A0A973B9H0-F1
#
_cell.length_a   1.000
_cell.length_b   1.000
_cell.length_c   1.000
_cell.angle_alpha   90.00
_cell.angle_beta   90.00
_cell.angle_gamma   90.00
#
_symmetry.space_group_name_H-M   'P 1'
#
loop_
_entity.id
_entity.type
_entity.pdbx_description
1 polymer ?
#
loop_
_entity_poly.entity_id
_entity_poly.type
_entity_poly.pdbx_seq_one_letter_code
_entity_poly.pdbx_strand_id
1 'polypeptide(L)'
;LNGGTKAVEELETTLLGALQTFRPGHQSWLGRLLERRIERVVFAATKADLIHGSNHHKLNDLIKTLLSRAIKRIDASGANIDVTALSSLCATEDVDYNTGRSSIPCIRGRPKPGETSAGRVFNGKSMAAIFPGDLPADSYDIFDKDIFKAGTLQFVRFQPPRPKDTHLAQTPQWPHIGLDRIVRYLIGDKLT
;
A
#
# COMPACT_ATOMS: atom_id res chain seq x y z
N LEU A 1 -9.63 -3.77 4.43
CA LEU A 1 -10.53 -3.44 3.29
C LEU A 1 -11.42 -4.62 2.90
N ASN A 2 -10.90 -5.77 2.44
CA ASN A 2 -11.75 -6.95 2.14
C ASN A 2 -12.68 -7.34 3.31
N GLY A 3 -12.21 -7.22 4.56
CA GLY A 3 -12.98 -7.52 5.77
C GLY A 3 -14.00 -6.44 6.23
N GLY A 4 -14.19 -5.37 5.45
CA GLY A 4 -15.11 -4.26 5.78
C GLY A 4 -14.66 -3.39 6.96
N THR A 5 -15.57 -2.52 7.43
CA THR A 5 -15.32 -1.54 8.51
C THR A 5 -14.74 -2.15 9.78
N LYS A 6 -15.28 -3.29 10.26
CA LYS A 6 -14.80 -3.93 11.51
C LYS A 6 -13.31 -4.26 11.44
N ALA A 7 -12.85 -4.79 10.32
CA ALA A 7 -11.43 -5.11 10.12
C ALA A 7 -10.56 -3.84 10.03
N VAL A 8 -11.14 -2.72 9.57
CA VAL A 8 -10.45 -1.42 9.52
C VAL A 8 -10.32 -0.82 10.92
N GLU A 9 -11.38 -0.84 11.74
CA GLU A 9 -11.36 -0.38 13.14
C GLU A 9 -10.34 -1.18 13.99
N GLU A 10 -10.28 -2.50 13.80
CA GLU A 10 -9.31 -3.37 14.48
C GLU A 10 -7.87 -3.07 14.05
N LEU A 11 -7.65 -2.83 12.75
CA LEU A 11 -6.36 -2.42 12.22
C LEU A 11 -5.92 -1.06 12.78
N GLU A 12 -6.82 -0.06 12.84
CA GLU A 12 -6.54 1.25 13.46
C GLU A 12 -6.03 1.04 14.90
N THR A 13 -6.79 0.30 15.70
CA THR A 13 -6.47 0.06 17.12
C THR A 13 -5.12 -0.63 17.29
N THR A 14 -4.86 -1.65 16.47
CA THR A 14 -3.60 -2.42 16.51
C THR A 14 -2.40 -1.57 16.12
N LEU A 15 -2.53 -0.76 15.06
CA LEU A 15 -1.47 0.14 14.61
C LEU A 15 -1.20 1.24 15.63
N LEU A 16 -2.26 1.83 16.21
CA LEU A 16 -2.10 2.82 17.27
C LEU A 16 -1.38 2.24 18.49
N GLY A 17 -1.69 0.99 18.87
CA GLY A 17 -1.00 0.28 19.95
C GLY A 17 0.48 0.05 19.65
N ALA A 18 0.80 -0.48 18.46
CA ALA A 18 2.18 -0.71 18.03
C ALA A 18 2.99 0.61 18.02
N LEU A 19 2.38 1.71 17.60
CA LEU A 19 3.03 3.01 17.51
C LEU A 19 3.41 3.61 18.86
N GLN A 20 2.82 3.17 19.97
CA GLN A 20 3.18 3.63 21.32
C GLN A 20 4.62 3.25 21.72
N THR A 21 5.18 2.22 21.09
CA THR A 21 6.55 1.75 21.36
C THR A 21 7.63 2.62 20.70
N PHE A 22 7.27 3.42 19.69
CA PHE A 22 8.22 4.30 19.02
C PHE A 22 8.41 5.60 19.81
N ARG A 23 9.66 6.08 19.81
CA ARG A 23 10.06 7.38 20.34
C ARG A 23 10.38 8.34 19.19
N PRO A 24 9.36 8.88 18.50
CA PRO A 24 9.58 9.88 17.48
C PRO A 24 10.04 11.19 18.11
N GLY A 25 10.88 11.92 17.39
CA GLY A 25 11.14 13.31 17.69
C GLY A 25 12.45 13.83 17.10
N HIS A 26 12.57 15.15 17.07
CA HIS A 26 13.74 15.84 16.53
C HIS A 26 14.97 15.62 17.43
N GLN A 27 16.13 15.28 16.86
CA GLN A 27 17.38 15.27 17.62
C GLN A 27 18.13 16.60 17.47
N SER A 28 18.44 17.23 18.59
CA SER A 28 19.44 18.30 18.64
C SER A 28 20.84 17.71 18.47
N TRP A 29 21.81 18.52 18.00
CA TRP A 29 23.19 18.07 17.79
C TRP A 29 23.84 17.43 19.03
N LEU A 30 23.60 17.98 20.23
CA LEU A 30 24.02 17.42 21.52
C LEU A 30 23.26 16.12 21.89
N GLY A 31 22.01 15.99 21.49
CA GLY A 31 21.16 14.83 21.79
C GLY A 31 21.62 13.55 21.09
N ARG A 32 22.36 13.66 19.98
CA ARG A 32 22.90 12.52 19.23
C ARG A 32 23.87 11.65 20.04
N LEU A 33 24.54 12.21 21.05
CA LEU A 33 25.51 11.48 21.88
C LEU A 33 24.85 10.70 23.03
N LEU A 34 23.60 11.04 23.40
CA LEU A 34 22.93 10.56 24.62
C LEU A 34 21.68 9.71 24.33
N GLU A 35 20.87 10.05 23.33
CA GLU A 35 19.63 9.32 23.05
C GLU A 35 19.33 9.24 21.54
N ARG A 36 19.10 8.02 21.01
CA ARG A 36 18.65 7.80 19.62
C ARG A 36 17.15 8.06 19.50
N ARG A 37 16.74 9.01 18.65
CA ARG A 37 15.33 9.30 18.33
C ARG A 37 15.04 9.09 16.85
N ILE A 38 13.79 8.83 16.52
CA ILE A 38 13.33 8.61 15.15
C ILE A 38 12.92 9.96 14.56
N GLU A 39 13.74 10.50 13.65
CA GLU A 39 13.51 11.79 12.99
C GLU A 39 12.56 11.68 11.77
N ARG A 40 12.44 10.49 11.18
CA ARG A 40 11.62 10.23 9.99
C ARG A 40 10.81 8.96 10.14
N VAL A 41 9.53 9.04 9.82
CA VAL A 41 8.59 7.93 9.79
C VAL A 41 7.92 7.88 8.43
N VAL A 42 7.76 6.68 7.87
CA VAL A 42 6.96 6.45 6.66
C VAL A 42 5.88 5.45 6.97
N PHE A 43 4.63 5.80 6.67
CA PHE A 43 3.54 4.85 6.61
C PHE A 43 3.39 4.33 5.19
N ALA A 44 3.83 3.09 4.97
CA ALA A 44 3.81 2.46 3.65
C ALA A 44 2.60 1.53 3.48
N ALA A 45 1.72 1.84 2.53
CA ALA A 45 0.63 0.96 2.14
C ALA A 45 1.17 -0.15 1.21
N THR A 46 1.54 -1.28 1.80
CA THR A 46 2.20 -2.37 1.07
C THR A 46 1.28 -3.10 0.09
N LYS A 47 1.87 -3.72 -0.93
CA LYS A 47 1.16 -4.44 -2.02
C LYS A 47 0.25 -3.53 -2.84
N ALA A 48 0.70 -2.29 -3.07
CA ALA A 48 -0.01 -1.32 -3.87
C ALA A 48 -0.21 -1.73 -5.34
N ASP A 49 0.49 -2.76 -5.82
CA ASP A 49 0.27 -3.36 -7.13
C ASP A 49 -1.11 -4.06 -7.22
N LEU A 50 -1.76 -4.37 -6.10
CA LEU A 50 -3.12 -4.90 -6.06
C LEU A 50 -4.22 -3.85 -6.33
N ILE A 51 -3.83 -2.61 -6.60
CA ILE A 51 -4.71 -1.55 -7.07
C ILE A 51 -4.10 -0.86 -8.27
N HIS A 52 -4.96 -0.38 -9.17
CA HIS A 52 -4.50 0.39 -10.31
C HIS A 52 -3.80 1.68 -9.86
N GLY A 53 -2.75 2.10 -10.57
CA GLY A 53 -1.94 3.29 -10.25
C GLY A 53 -2.77 4.55 -10.05
N SER A 54 -3.87 4.71 -10.80
CA SER A 54 -4.78 5.84 -10.66
C SER A 54 -5.41 5.95 -9.27
N ASN A 55 -5.51 4.86 -8.50
CA ASN A 55 -6.11 4.84 -7.16
C ASN A 55 -5.06 4.92 -6.03
N HIS A 56 -3.76 5.05 -6.32
CA HIS A 56 -2.72 5.13 -5.28
C HIS A 56 -2.85 6.38 -4.39
N HIS A 57 -3.30 7.50 -4.95
CA HIS A 57 -3.58 8.71 -4.15
C HIS A 57 -4.68 8.47 -3.11
N LYS A 58 -5.80 7.84 -3.53
CA LYS A 58 -6.89 7.45 -2.62
C LYS A 58 -6.42 6.49 -1.54
N LEU A 59 -5.52 5.55 -1.87
CA LEU A 59 -4.93 4.65 -0.87
C LEU A 59 -4.11 5.42 0.16
N ASN A 60 -3.32 6.41 -0.27
CA ASN A 60 -2.56 7.25 0.64
C ASN A 60 -3.49 8.05 1.57
N ASP A 61 -4.57 8.62 1.03
CA ASP A 61 -5.52 9.42 1.80
C ASP A 61 -6.32 8.57 2.79
N LEU A 62 -6.63 7.32 2.41
CA LEU A 62 -7.22 6.32 3.30
C LEU A 62 -6.29 6.02 4.49
N ILE A 63 -5.00 5.74 4.22
CA ILE A 63 -4.02 5.49 5.29
C ILE A 63 -3.81 6.72 6.19
N LYS A 64 -3.75 7.93 5.60
CA LYS A 64 -3.68 9.19 6.38
C LYS A 64 -4.89 9.34 7.30
N THR A 65 -6.08 9.07 6.78
CA THR A 65 -7.33 9.15 7.54
C THR A 65 -7.34 8.13 8.69
N LEU A 66 -7.00 6.87 8.38
CA LEU A 66 -6.86 5.78 9.34
C LEU A 66 -5.88 6.10 10.47
N LEU A 67 -4.73 6.69 10.13
CA LEU A 67 -3.65 6.94 11.08
C LEU A 67 -3.60 8.40 11.56
N SER A 68 -4.65 9.19 11.31
CA SER A 68 -4.65 10.63 11.56
C SER A 68 -4.26 11.01 13.00
N ARG A 69 -4.73 10.25 14.00
CA ARG A 69 -4.37 10.44 15.42
C ARG A 69 -2.88 10.16 15.68
N ALA A 70 -2.36 9.08 15.11
CA ALA A 70 -0.93 8.73 15.23
C ALA A 70 -0.04 9.76 14.53
N ILE A 71 -0.41 10.17 13.31
CA ILE A 71 0.29 11.16 12.53
C ILE A 71 0.40 12.47 13.30
N LYS A 72 -0.71 13.00 13.84
CA LYS A 72 -0.70 14.21 14.67
C LYS A 72 0.23 14.10 15.88
N ARG A 73 0.25 12.95 16.57
CA ARG A 73 1.13 12.72 17.73
C ARG A 73 2.61 12.69 17.33
N ILE A 74 2.94 12.01 16.24
CA ILE A 74 4.32 11.92 15.74
C ILE A 74 4.79 13.29 15.24
N ASP A 75 3.94 14.03 14.55
CA ASP A 75 4.22 15.37 14.05
C ASP A 75 4.49 16.35 15.20
N ALA A 76 3.67 16.30 16.26
CA ALA A 76 3.87 17.08 17.48
C ALA A 76 5.19 16.79 18.22
N SER A 77 5.83 15.64 17.96
CA SER A 77 7.16 15.33 18.50
C SER A 77 8.32 15.94 17.70
N GLY A 78 8.02 16.54 16.54
CA GLY A 78 8.99 17.12 15.61
C GLY A 78 9.62 16.08 14.66
N ALA A 79 9.04 14.89 14.52
CA ALA A 79 9.46 13.91 13.53
C ALA A 79 8.73 14.15 12.20
N ASN A 80 9.45 14.00 11.09
CA ASN A 80 8.87 14.11 9.75
C ASN A 80 8.11 12.84 9.39
N ILE A 81 6.97 13.01 8.72
CA ILE A 81 6.09 11.89 8.33
C ILE A 81 5.81 11.95 6.83
N ASP A 82 5.89 10.80 6.15
CA ASP A 82 5.34 10.61 4.81
C ASP A 82 4.38 9.41 4.80
N VAL A 83 3.43 9.44 3.87
CA VAL A 83 2.50 8.33 3.60
C VAL A 83 2.58 8.00 2.12
N THR A 84 2.86 6.73 1.80
CA THR A 84 3.05 6.32 0.42
C THR A 84 2.55 4.91 0.15
N ALA A 85 1.99 4.71 -1.03
CA ALA A 85 1.74 3.41 -1.60
C ALA A 85 3.07 2.77 -1.99
N LEU A 86 3.21 1.48 -1.69
CA LEU A 86 4.44 0.73 -1.89
C LEU A 86 4.12 -0.68 -2.41
N SER A 87 4.85 -1.11 -3.43
CA SER A 87 5.01 -2.54 -3.69
C SER A 87 6.48 -2.86 -3.87
N SER A 88 7.02 -3.68 -2.96
CA SER A 88 8.43 -4.10 -3.03
C SER A 88 8.69 -5.05 -4.20
N LEU A 89 7.67 -5.78 -4.64
CA LEU A 89 7.69 -6.68 -5.77
C LEU A 89 6.31 -6.69 -6.42
N CYS A 90 6.20 -6.17 -7.63
CA CYS A 90 4.92 -6.11 -8.34
C CYS A 90 4.62 -7.47 -8.98
N ALA A 91 3.50 -8.08 -8.58
CA ALA A 91 2.97 -9.29 -9.19
C ALA A 91 2.00 -8.99 -10.35
N THR A 92 1.64 -7.72 -10.51
CA THR A 92 0.66 -7.22 -11.46
C THR A 92 1.22 -6.05 -12.25
N GLU A 93 0.53 -5.74 -13.34
CA GLU A 93 0.73 -4.55 -14.16
C GLU A 93 -0.60 -3.84 -14.37
N ASP A 94 -0.56 -2.51 -14.48
CA ASP A 94 -1.73 -1.68 -14.78
C ASP A 94 -2.18 -1.91 -16.22
N VAL A 95 -3.47 -2.17 -16.40
CA VAL A 95 -4.09 -2.32 -17.72
C VAL A 95 -5.43 -1.62 -17.77
N ASP A 96 -5.64 -0.85 -18.83
CA ASP A 96 -6.92 -0.22 -19.12
C ASP A 96 -7.78 -1.13 -20.00
N TYR A 97 -8.94 -1.55 -19.48
CA TYR A 97 -9.89 -2.35 -20.26
C TYR A 97 -10.97 -1.46 -20.86
N ASN A 98 -10.92 -1.28 -22.18
CA ASN A 98 -11.88 -0.42 -22.89
C ASN A 98 -13.18 -1.18 -23.18
N THR A 99 -14.30 -0.70 -22.62
CA THR A 99 -15.65 -1.25 -22.86
C THR A 99 -16.44 -0.43 -23.90
N GLY A 100 -15.74 0.25 -24.82
CA GLY A 100 -16.32 1.07 -25.90
C GLY A 100 -16.94 2.39 -25.44
N ARG A 101 -17.51 2.44 -24.23
CA ARG A 101 -18.07 3.65 -23.59
C ARG A 101 -17.16 4.27 -22.53
N SER A 102 -16.23 3.49 -21.97
CA SER A 102 -15.29 3.94 -20.95
C SER A 102 -14.09 3.00 -20.84
N SER A 103 -12.97 3.51 -20.30
CA SER A 103 -11.85 2.69 -19.86
C SER A 103 -12.05 2.30 -18.40
N ILE A 104 -11.94 1.02 -18.09
CA ILE A 104 -12.01 0.50 -16.72
C ILE A 104 -10.58 0.20 -16.25
N PRO A 105 -10.08 0.87 -15.18
CA PRO A 105 -8.73 0.67 -14.68
C PRO A 105 -8.62 -0.70 -14.00
N CYS A 106 -7.93 -1.63 -14.65
CA CYS A 106 -7.77 -3.00 -14.18
C CYS A 106 -6.31 -3.30 -13.88
N ILE A 107 -6.08 -4.35 -13.09
CA ILE A 107 -4.74 -4.89 -12.88
C ILE A 107 -4.65 -6.26 -13.53
N ARG A 108 -3.52 -6.56 -14.18
CA ARG A 108 -3.29 -7.85 -14.83
C ARG A 108 -2.17 -8.60 -14.14
N GLY A 109 -2.41 -9.86 -13.82
CA GLY A 109 -1.40 -10.74 -13.23
C GLY A 109 -1.86 -12.18 -13.27
N ARG A 110 -1.14 -13.07 -12.60
CA ARG A 110 -1.54 -14.49 -12.44
C ARG A 110 -2.12 -14.72 -11.04
N PRO A 111 -3.45 -14.86 -10.88
CA PRO A 111 -4.04 -15.12 -9.56
C PRO A 111 -3.51 -16.40 -8.92
N LYS A 112 -3.56 -16.50 -7.59
CA LYS A 112 -3.25 -17.76 -6.90
C LYS A 112 -4.37 -18.78 -7.16
N PRO A 113 -4.08 -20.09 -7.20
CA PRO A 113 -5.11 -21.11 -7.32
C PRO A 113 -6.13 -20.99 -6.17
N GLY A 114 -7.42 -21.09 -6.48
CA GLY A 114 -8.51 -21.00 -5.50
C GLY A 114 -8.99 -19.58 -5.19
N GLU A 115 -8.29 -18.55 -5.66
CA GLU A 115 -8.79 -17.17 -5.57
C GLU A 115 -10.06 -17.01 -6.42
N THR A 116 -10.95 -16.12 -6.00
CA THR A 116 -12.24 -15.89 -6.66
C THR A 116 -12.44 -14.40 -6.94
N SER A 117 -12.99 -14.08 -8.11
CA SER A 117 -13.44 -12.72 -8.45
C SER A 117 -14.58 -12.79 -9.45
N ALA A 118 -15.62 -11.97 -9.26
CA ALA A 118 -16.81 -11.93 -10.11
C ALA A 118 -17.42 -13.33 -10.41
N GLY A 119 -17.46 -14.20 -9.39
CA GLY A 119 -18.00 -15.57 -9.52
C GLY A 119 -17.08 -16.58 -10.22
N ARG A 120 -15.90 -16.17 -10.67
CA ARG A 120 -14.91 -17.06 -11.31
C ARG A 120 -13.84 -17.50 -10.30
N VAL A 121 -13.59 -18.81 -10.24
CA VAL A 121 -12.47 -19.39 -9.50
C VAL A 121 -11.24 -19.51 -10.41
N PHE A 122 -10.09 -19.03 -9.96
CA PHE A 122 -8.85 -19.08 -10.72
C PHE A 122 -8.05 -20.35 -10.46
N ASN A 123 -7.50 -20.94 -11.52
CA ASN A 123 -6.67 -22.16 -11.46
C ASN A 123 -5.18 -21.88 -11.23
N GLY A 124 -4.78 -20.60 -11.23
CA GLY A 124 -3.39 -20.15 -11.10
C GLY A 124 -2.46 -20.45 -12.27
N LYS A 125 -2.98 -20.84 -13.44
CA LYS A 125 -2.16 -21.08 -14.65
C LYS A 125 -2.18 -19.89 -15.60
N SER A 126 -3.34 -19.26 -15.77
CA SER A 126 -3.56 -18.17 -16.73
C SER A 126 -3.40 -16.80 -16.09
N MET A 127 -2.99 -15.82 -16.90
CA MET A 127 -3.12 -14.40 -16.52
C MET A 127 -4.60 -14.00 -16.57
N ALA A 128 -4.98 -13.05 -15.71
CA ALA A 128 -6.30 -12.46 -15.68
C ALA A 128 -6.17 -10.95 -15.45
N ALA A 129 -6.97 -10.18 -16.19
CA ALA A 129 -7.24 -8.78 -15.87
C ALA A 129 -8.41 -8.74 -14.88
N ILE A 130 -8.22 -8.07 -13.76
CA ILE A 130 -9.16 -8.02 -12.64
C ILE A 130 -9.39 -6.55 -12.30
N PHE A 131 -10.66 -6.18 -12.18
CA PHE A 131 -11.06 -4.91 -11.59
C PHE A 131 -11.18 -5.12 -10.07
N PRO A 132 -10.31 -4.52 -9.25
CA PRO A 132 -10.31 -4.74 -7.80
C PRO A 132 -11.46 -4.00 -7.07
N GLY A 133 -12.19 -3.14 -7.79
CA GLY A 133 -13.13 -2.19 -7.23
C GLY A 133 -12.47 -0.81 -7.02
N ASP A 134 -13.31 0.21 -6.83
CA ASP A 134 -12.85 1.56 -6.55
C ASP A 134 -12.75 1.80 -5.06
N LEU A 135 -11.62 2.36 -4.62
CA LEU A 135 -11.53 2.94 -3.29
C LEU A 135 -12.56 4.06 -3.15
N PRO A 136 -13.16 4.22 -1.95
CA PRO A 136 -14.18 5.24 -1.73
C PRO A 136 -13.62 6.63 -2.03
N ALA A 137 -14.49 7.52 -2.49
CA ALA A 137 -14.12 8.89 -2.83
C ALA A 137 -13.78 9.69 -1.57
N ASP A 138 -14.56 9.50 -0.50
CA ASP A 138 -14.23 9.99 0.84
C ASP A 138 -13.51 8.89 1.63
N SER A 139 -12.37 9.23 2.23
CA SER A 139 -11.61 8.29 3.05
C SER A 139 -12.31 7.95 4.37
N TYR A 140 -13.22 8.79 4.86
CA TYR A 140 -13.96 8.53 6.09
C TYR A 140 -15.04 7.45 5.93
N ASP A 141 -15.49 7.18 4.71
CA ASP A 141 -16.49 6.14 4.41
C ASP A 141 -16.07 4.75 4.89
N ILE A 142 -14.77 4.48 5.02
CA ILE A 142 -14.26 3.19 5.50
C ILE A 142 -14.71 2.87 6.94
N PHE A 143 -15.08 3.89 7.71
CA PHE A 143 -15.55 3.79 9.10
C PHE A 143 -17.08 3.69 9.20
N ASP A 144 -17.80 3.91 8.12
CA ASP A 144 -19.24 3.78 8.08
C ASP A 144 -19.64 2.35 7.69
N LYS A 145 -20.36 1.66 8.58
CA LYS A 145 -20.76 0.25 8.41
C LYS A 145 -21.86 0.08 7.37
N ASP A 146 -22.63 1.12 7.10
CA ASP A 146 -23.69 1.11 6.10
C ASP A 146 -23.13 1.34 4.69
N ILE A 147 -22.04 2.12 4.60
CA ILE A 147 -21.34 2.41 3.34
C ILE A 147 -20.29 1.32 3.01
N PHE A 148 -19.42 0.95 3.95
CA PHE A 148 -18.25 0.10 3.68
C PHE A 148 -18.34 -1.31 4.28
N LYS A 149 -19.07 -2.17 3.58
CA LYS A 149 -19.33 -3.56 4.01
C LYS A 149 -18.23 -4.52 3.57
N ALA A 150 -18.14 -5.65 4.26
CA ALA A 150 -17.28 -6.75 3.83
C ALA A 150 -17.73 -7.23 2.43
N GLY A 151 -16.77 -7.42 1.54
CA GLY A 151 -17.05 -7.76 0.14
C GLY A 151 -17.34 -6.57 -0.79
N THR A 152 -17.45 -5.33 -0.30
CA THR A 152 -17.49 -4.12 -1.15
C THR A 152 -16.25 -4.03 -2.03
N LEU A 153 -15.10 -4.42 -1.50
CA LEU A 153 -13.85 -4.57 -2.24
C LEU A 153 -13.38 -6.03 -2.17
N GLN A 154 -12.85 -6.52 -3.28
CA GLN A 154 -12.31 -7.87 -3.38
C GLN A 154 -10.92 -7.83 -4.05
N PHE A 155 -9.89 -7.63 -3.23
CA PHE A 155 -8.51 -7.77 -3.67
C PHE A 155 -8.13 -9.24 -3.80
N VAL A 156 -7.89 -9.66 -5.05
CA VAL A 156 -7.40 -11.00 -5.40
C VAL A 156 -5.90 -11.10 -5.13
N ARG A 157 -5.43 -12.26 -4.65
CA ARG A 157 -4.00 -12.50 -4.44
C ARG A 157 -3.37 -13.06 -5.71
N PHE A 158 -2.19 -12.54 -6.05
CA PHE A 158 -1.43 -12.95 -7.23
C PHE A 158 -0.21 -13.79 -6.85
N GLN A 159 0.26 -14.59 -7.80
CA GLN A 159 1.55 -15.28 -7.73
C GLN A 159 2.66 -14.28 -8.03
N PRO A 160 3.88 -14.47 -7.47
CA PRO A 160 5.02 -13.63 -7.78
C PRO A 160 5.27 -13.54 -9.30
N PRO A 161 5.82 -12.41 -9.79
CA PRO A 161 6.21 -12.30 -11.19
C PRO A 161 7.23 -13.37 -11.53
N ARG A 162 7.15 -13.90 -12.74
CA ARG A 162 8.20 -14.80 -13.24
C ARG A 162 9.39 -13.95 -13.68
N PRO A 163 10.63 -14.40 -13.46
CA PRO A 163 11.79 -13.75 -14.06
C PRO A 163 11.53 -13.67 -15.56
N LYS A 164 11.71 -12.48 -16.15
CA LYS A 164 11.88 -12.39 -17.60
C LYS A 164 13.20 -13.10 -17.92
N ASP A 165 13.28 -13.81 -19.04
CA ASP A 165 14.50 -14.52 -19.45
C ASP A 165 15.67 -13.53 -19.60
N THR A 166 16.37 -13.28 -18.50
CA THR A 166 17.63 -12.54 -18.47
C THR A 166 18.72 -13.53 -18.85
N HIS A 167 19.52 -13.19 -19.87
CA HIS A 167 20.73 -13.94 -20.20
C HIS A 167 21.53 -14.22 -18.92
N LEU A 168 22.00 -15.46 -18.79
CA LEU A 168 22.53 -16.17 -17.60
C LEU A 168 23.57 -15.46 -16.71
N ALA A 169 23.96 -14.21 -16.98
CA ALA A 169 24.95 -13.44 -16.24
C ALA A 169 24.39 -12.19 -15.53
N GLN A 170 23.09 -11.87 -15.63
CA GLN A 170 22.52 -10.68 -15.00
C GLN A 170 21.49 -11.03 -13.91
N THR A 171 21.57 -10.32 -12.78
CA THR A 171 20.56 -10.37 -11.72
C THR A 171 19.20 -9.95 -12.32
N PRO A 172 18.13 -10.75 -12.17
CA PRO A 172 16.82 -10.42 -12.70
C PRO A 172 16.33 -9.09 -12.11
N GLN A 173 15.90 -8.17 -12.98
CA GLN A 173 15.31 -6.90 -12.57
C GLN A 173 13.84 -7.12 -12.17
N TRP A 174 13.50 -6.72 -10.94
CA TRP A 174 12.17 -6.88 -10.39
C TRP A 174 11.38 -5.56 -10.40
N PRO A 175 10.12 -5.57 -10.89
CA PRO A 175 9.28 -4.38 -10.87
C PRO A 175 8.86 -4.04 -9.43
N HIS A 176 8.83 -2.76 -9.11
CA HIS A 176 8.44 -2.23 -7.80
C HIS A 176 7.72 -0.89 -7.98
N ILE A 177 6.97 -0.49 -6.95
CA ILE A 177 6.26 0.79 -6.87
C ILE A 177 6.74 1.50 -5.61
N GLY A 178 7.27 2.73 -5.75
CA GLY A 178 7.55 3.64 -4.63
C GLY A 178 8.77 3.32 -3.76
N LEU A 179 9.53 2.25 -4.04
CA LEU A 179 10.76 1.97 -3.27
C LEU A 179 11.80 3.09 -3.41
N ASP A 180 11.96 3.64 -4.61
CA ASP A 180 12.86 4.75 -4.90
C ASP A 180 12.52 5.99 -4.08
N ARG A 181 11.23 6.34 -4.00
CA ARG A 181 10.72 7.44 -3.18
C ARG A 181 10.98 7.20 -1.69
N ILE A 182 10.70 5.99 -1.19
CA ILE A 182 10.93 5.63 0.21
C ILE A 182 12.41 5.70 0.57
N VAL A 183 13.29 5.14 -0.27
CA VAL A 183 14.74 5.18 -0.06
C VAL A 183 15.23 6.62 -0.01
N ARG A 184 14.80 7.45 -0.97
CA ARG A 184 15.14 8.88 -0.97
C ARG A 184 14.65 9.59 0.29
N TYR A 185 13.43 9.33 0.74
CA TYR A 185 12.90 9.96 1.95
C TYR A 185 13.62 9.53 3.23
N LEU A 186 13.88 8.23 3.38
CA LEU A 186 14.45 7.69 4.61
C LEU A 186 15.94 8.03 4.76
N ILE A 187 16.72 7.85 3.70
CA ILE A 187 18.20 7.90 3.76
C ILE A 187 18.84 8.82 2.72
N GLY A 188 18.06 9.49 1.87
CA GLY A 188 18.60 10.29 0.77
C GLY A 188 19.52 11.43 1.25
N ASP A 189 19.24 12.02 2.41
CA ASP A 189 20.07 13.06 3.04
C ASP A 189 21.42 12.55 3.58
N LYS A 190 21.60 11.22 3.70
CA LYS A 190 22.85 10.59 4.15
C LYS A 190 23.72 10.16 2.98
N LEU A 191 23.20 10.23 1.76
CA LEU A 191 23.86 9.79 0.53
C LEU A 191 24.31 10.97 -0.35
N THR A 192 24.07 12.20 0.10
CA THR A 192 24.54 13.46 -0.50
C THR A 192 25.70 14.03 0.29
#